data_AF-A0A6J7KPY2-F1
#
_entry.id   AF-A0A6J7KPY2-F1
#
_cell.length_a   1.000
_cell.length_b   1.000
_cell.length_c   1.000
_cell.angle_alpha   90.00
_cell.angle_beta   90.00
_cell.angle_gamma   90.00
#
_symmetry.space_group_name_H-M   'P 1'
#
loop_
_entity.id
_entity.type
_entity.pdbx_description
1 polymer ?
#
loop_
_entity_poly.entity_id
_entity_poly.type
_entity_poly.pdbx_seq_one_letter_code
_entity_poly.pdbx_strand_id
1 'polypeptide(L)'
;MSSEPVPEHEPSVPLHIDQLLEQRSVAAGVEALARRNAHHLADMDDAEREDARVLWSEMVAEILGSVRDVLGGRVVKDGPGRAVIILSDHPQEPGEVQAEAIFSPQIEEVPGPDGENQVVATFAQVLGMQVADLLPQLAEQMAADVDDEDDGSIGPSV
;
A
#
# COMPACT_ATOMS: atom_id res chain seq x y z
N MET A 1 21.41 -3.11 51.77
CA MET A 1 21.42 -3.65 50.41
C MET A 1 20.22 -3.07 49.71
N SER A 2 20.43 -2.00 48.94
CA SER A 2 19.34 -1.34 48.20
C SER A 2 19.14 -2.14 46.92
N SER A 3 17.99 -2.81 46.80
CA SER A 3 17.61 -3.51 45.58
C SER A 3 17.36 -2.47 44.49
N GLU A 4 18.14 -2.55 43.42
CA GLU A 4 17.93 -1.82 42.18
C GLU A 4 16.56 -2.24 41.59
N PRO A 5 15.68 -1.30 41.19
CA PRO A 5 14.40 -1.67 40.60
C PRO A 5 14.67 -2.36 39.26
N VAL A 6 14.16 -3.59 39.11
CA VAL A 6 14.17 -4.32 37.83
C VAL A 6 13.42 -3.47 36.81
N PRO A 7 14.00 -3.15 35.64
CA PRO A 7 13.29 -2.41 34.61
C PRO A 7 12.05 -3.21 34.22
N GLU A 8 10.87 -2.64 34.49
CA GLU A 8 9.61 -3.20 34.03
C GLU A 8 9.67 -3.29 32.51
N HIS A 9 9.56 -4.50 31.96
CA HIS A 9 9.49 -4.70 30.52
C HIS A 9 8.24 -3.96 30.02
N GLU A 10 8.42 -2.94 29.17
CA GLU A 10 7.30 -2.32 28.48
C GLU A 10 6.45 -3.42 27.83
N PRO A 11 5.11 -3.35 27.91
CA PRO A 11 4.25 -4.38 27.37
C PRO A 11 4.55 -4.52 25.87
N SER A 12 5.11 -5.66 25.47
CA SER A 12 5.35 -5.99 24.07
C SER A 12 4.01 -5.87 23.33
N VAL A 13 3.86 -4.81 22.54
CA VAL A 13 2.69 -4.65 21.69
C VAL A 13 2.73 -5.78 20.66
N PRO A 14 1.68 -6.62 20.55
CA PRO A 14 1.63 -7.65 19.53
C PRO A 14 1.78 -7.00 18.15
N LEU A 15 2.84 -7.38 17.43
CA LEU A 15 3.10 -6.87 16.09
C LEU A 15 2.27 -7.70 15.12
N HIS A 16 1.18 -7.13 14.61
CA HIS A 16 0.38 -7.79 13.59
C HIS A 16 1.09 -7.69 12.25
N ILE A 17 1.25 -8.81 11.55
CA ILE A 17 2.04 -8.90 10.31
C ILE A 17 1.51 -7.94 9.23
N ASP A 18 0.20 -7.70 9.19
CA ASP A 18 -0.44 -6.76 8.26
C ASP A 18 -0.04 -5.30 8.49
N GLN A 19 0.39 -4.96 9.72
CA GLN A 19 0.84 -3.61 10.08
C GLN A 19 2.23 -3.29 9.51
N LEU A 20 3.00 -4.29 9.08
CA LEU A 20 4.37 -4.07 8.58
C LEU A 20 4.42 -3.22 7.31
N LEU A 21 3.37 -3.26 6.48
CA LEU A 21 3.31 -2.48 5.22
C LEU A 21 2.34 -1.30 5.30
N GLU A 22 1.74 -1.04 6.46
CA GLU A 22 0.96 0.18 6.64
C GLU A 22 1.82 1.44 6.47
N GLN A 23 1.19 2.51 5.99
CA GLN A 23 1.85 3.80 5.72
C GLN A 23 2.67 4.29 6.93
N ARG A 24 2.18 4.06 8.15
CA ARG A 24 2.88 4.44 9.40
C ARG A 24 4.21 3.70 9.58
N SER A 25 4.24 2.41 9.27
CA SER A 25 5.43 1.56 9.38
C SER A 25 6.48 1.92 8.33
N VAL A 26 6.04 2.17 7.09
CA VAL A 26 6.93 2.66 6.02
C VAL A 26 7.49 4.04 6.37
N ALA A 27 6.63 4.98 6.80
CA ALA A 27 7.06 6.33 7.21
C ALA A 27 8.07 6.30 8.37
N ALA A 28 7.85 5.44 9.38
CA ALA A 28 8.79 5.27 10.48
C ALA A 28 10.17 4.75 10.01
N GLY A 29 10.19 3.83 9.05
CA GLY A 29 11.42 3.35 8.42
C GLY A 29 12.15 4.45 7.63
N VAL A 30 11.41 5.25 6.86
CA VAL A 30 11.96 6.39 6.11
C VAL A 30 12.52 7.45 7.06
N GLU A 31 11.85 7.74 8.17
CA GLU A 31 12.35 8.66 9.19
C GLU A 31 13.64 8.14 9.85
N ALA A 32 13.73 6.83 10.11
CA ALA A 32 14.95 6.22 10.62
C ALA A 32 16.11 6.34 9.62
N LEU A 33 15.85 6.16 8.32
CA LEU A 33 16.84 6.40 7.26
C LEU A 33 17.23 7.88 7.18
N ALA A 34 16.27 8.80 7.30
CA ALA A 34 16.55 10.23 7.30
C ALA A 34 17.43 10.63 8.49
N ARG A 35 17.17 10.11 9.69
CA ARG A 35 18.02 10.34 10.88
C ARG A 35 19.43 9.80 10.68
N ARG A 36 19.58 8.62 10.07
CA ARG A 36 20.89 8.03 9.76
C ARG A 36 21.66 8.84 8.72
N ASN A 37 20.96 9.41 7.74
CA ASN A 37 21.53 10.17 6.63
C ASN A 37 21.48 11.69 6.85
N ALA A 38 21.27 12.16 8.08
CA ALA A 38 21.06 13.58 8.38
C ALA A 38 22.18 14.49 7.83
N HIS A 39 23.42 14.02 7.85
CA HIS A 39 24.56 14.73 7.27
C HIS A 39 24.49 14.83 5.75
N HIS A 40 24.06 13.78 5.05
CA HIS A 40 23.89 13.79 3.59
C HIS A 40 22.68 14.64 3.17
N LEU A 41 21.61 14.64 3.96
CA LEU A 41 20.44 15.49 3.73
C LEU A 41 20.74 16.99 3.85
N ALA A 42 21.73 17.36 4.68
CA ALA A 42 22.13 18.75 4.86
C ALA A 42 22.79 19.36 3.61
N ASP A 43 23.37 18.50 2.77
CA ASP A 43 24.05 18.90 1.54
C ASP A 43 23.14 18.79 0.30
N MET A 44 21.93 18.23 0.44
CA MET A 44 20.96 18.04 -0.65
C MET A 44 20.03 19.25 -0.80
N ASP A 45 19.68 19.58 -2.04
CA ASP A 45 18.61 20.52 -2.34
C ASP A 45 17.21 19.91 -2.10
N ASP A 46 16.16 20.71 -2.29
CA ASP A 46 14.79 20.27 -2.00
C ASP A 46 14.32 19.15 -2.94
N ALA A 47 14.76 19.16 -4.20
CA ALA A 47 14.40 18.14 -5.19
C ALA A 47 15.15 16.82 -4.90
N GLU A 48 16.44 16.90 -4.61
CA GLU A 48 17.27 15.75 -4.23
C GLU A 48 16.77 15.09 -2.94
N ARG A 49 16.25 15.89 -1.99
CA ARG A 49 15.63 15.37 -0.76
C ARG A 49 14.31 14.65 -1.02
N GLU A 50 13.51 15.12 -1.97
CA GLU A 50 12.27 14.45 -2.34
C GLU A 50 12.55 13.13 -3.06
N ASP A 51 13.48 13.12 -4.02
CA ASP A 51 13.92 11.90 -4.71
C ASP A 51 14.49 10.86 -3.71
N ALA A 52 15.28 11.32 -2.74
CA ALA A 52 15.80 10.46 -1.68
C ALA A 52 14.68 9.86 -0.81
N ARG A 53 13.62 10.60 -0.49
CA ARG A 53 12.48 10.09 0.27
C ARG A 53 11.70 9.03 -0.51
N VAL A 54 11.49 9.23 -1.81
CA VAL A 54 10.84 8.24 -2.68
C VAL A 54 11.65 6.95 -2.68
N LEU A 55 12.96 7.04 -2.97
CA LEU A 55 13.86 5.88 -2.99
C LEU A 55 13.89 5.14 -1.66
N TRP A 56 13.94 5.87 -0.54
CA TRP A 56 13.94 5.26 0.79
C TRP A 56 12.61 4.61 1.13
N SER A 57 11.49 5.17 0.67
CA SER A 57 10.17 4.57 0.86
C SER A 57 10.05 3.23 0.14
N GLU A 58 10.53 3.16 -1.10
CA GLU A 58 10.61 1.92 -1.88
C GLU A 58 11.48 0.87 -1.17
N MET A 59 12.68 1.26 -0.73
CA MET A 59 13.61 0.36 -0.03
C MET A 59 13.04 -0.17 1.29
N VAL A 60 12.38 0.68 2.07
CA VAL A 60 11.75 0.28 3.33
C VAL A 60 10.59 -0.67 3.08
N ALA A 61 9.75 -0.39 2.08
CA ALA A 61 8.65 -1.28 1.70
C ALA A 61 9.16 -2.66 1.26
N GLU A 62 10.25 -2.72 0.49
CA GLU A 62 10.88 -3.98 0.07
C GLU A 62 11.40 -4.80 1.27
N ILE A 63 12.09 -4.14 2.21
CA ILE A 63 12.62 -4.78 3.42
C ILE A 63 11.46 -5.30 4.30
N LEU A 64 10.44 -4.47 4.56
CA LEU A 64 9.30 -4.85 5.38
C LEU A 64 8.45 -5.94 4.72
N GLY A 65 8.36 -5.93 3.38
CA GLY A 65 7.78 -7.03 2.61
C GLY A 65 8.55 -8.34 2.80
N SER A 66 9.88 -8.28 2.72
CA SER A 66 10.73 -9.46 2.97
C SER A 66 10.59 -9.99 4.40
N VAL A 67 10.47 -9.09 5.39
CA VAL A 67 10.24 -9.46 6.80
C VAL A 67 8.87 -10.11 6.98
N ARG A 68 7.83 -9.55 6.37
CA ARG A 68 6.48 -10.14 6.34
C ARG A 68 6.51 -11.57 5.78
N ASP A 69 7.22 -11.77 4.67
CA ASP A 69 7.32 -13.08 4.01
C ASP A 69 7.97 -14.14 4.92
N VAL A 70 9.01 -13.75 5.69
CA VAL A 70 9.68 -14.62 6.66
C VAL A 70 8.81 -14.93 7.88
N LEU A 71 8.02 -13.97 8.36
CA LEU A 71 7.20 -14.09 9.57
C LEU A 71 5.91 -14.90 9.38
N GLY A 72 5.66 -15.44 8.19
CA GLY A 72 4.46 -16.25 7.92
C GLY A 72 3.49 -15.59 6.94
N GLY A 73 3.85 -14.47 6.30
CA GLY A 73 3.14 -13.91 5.15
C GLY A 73 3.25 -14.76 3.88
N ARG A 74 3.36 -16.10 3.99
CA ARG A 74 3.29 -16.98 2.83
C ARG A 74 1.84 -17.13 2.41
N VAL A 75 1.41 -16.21 1.57
CA VAL A 75 0.42 -16.48 0.53
C VAL A 75 0.96 -16.09 -0.84
N VAL A 76 2.30 -16.02 -0.97
CA VAL A 76 2.99 -15.69 -2.22
C VAL A 76 3.45 -16.97 -2.93
N LYS A 77 2.89 -17.27 -4.10
CA LYS A 77 3.39 -18.35 -4.96
C LYS A 77 4.74 -17.92 -5.54
N ASP A 78 5.77 -18.75 -5.37
CA ASP A 78 7.07 -18.50 -6.01
C ASP A 78 6.95 -18.60 -7.54
N GLY A 79 7.46 -17.59 -8.25
CA GLY A 79 7.54 -17.56 -9.72
C GLY A 79 7.05 -16.26 -10.37
N PRO A 80 7.28 -16.09 -11.69
CA PRO A 80 6.82 -14.90 -12.39
C PRO A 80 5.29 -14.91 -12.49
N GLY A 81 4.66 -13.86 -11.97
CA GLY A 81 3.23 -13.64 -12.13
C GLY A 81 2.93 -12.36 -12.87
N ARG A 82 1.71 -12.29 -13.41
CA ARG A 82 1.19 -11.18 -14.20
C ARG A 82 -0.22 -10.86 -13.74
N ALA A 83 -0.49 -9.56 -13.60
CA ALA A 83 -1.82 -8.98 -13.51
C ALA A 83 -2.03 -8.08 -14.73
N VAL A 84 -3.21 -8.16 -15.34
CA VAL A 84 -3.67 -7.23 -16.37
C VAL A 84 -4.95 -6.61 -15.85
N ILE A 85 -4.96 -5.29 -15.71
CA ILE A 85 -6.14 -4.54 -15.32
C ILE A 85 -6.69 -3.88 -16.58
N ILE A 86 -7.97 -4.09 -16.84
CA ILE A 86 -8.71 -3.51 -17.95
C ILE A 86 -9.68 -2.51 -17.33
N LEU A 87 -9.66 -1.27 -17.83
CA LEU A 87 -10.60 -0.23 -17.46
C LEU A 87 -11.50 0.07 -18.66
N SER A 88 -12.80 0.14 -18.41
CA SER A 88 -13.80 0.47 -19.41
C SER A 88 -14.92 1.29 -18.79
N ASP A 89 -15.49 2.21 -19.55
CA ASP A 89 -16.70 2.91 -19.12
C ASP A 89 -17.84 1.91 -18.89
N HIS A 90 -18.60 2.12 -17.82
CA HIS A 90 -19.74 1.27 -17.52
C HIS A 90 -20.78 1.41 -18.65
N PRO A 91 -21.25 0.31 -19.27
CA PRO A 91 -22.09 0.39 -20.46
C PRO A 91 -23.48 0.97 -20.20
N GLN A 92 -23.91 1.05 -18.94
CA GLN A 92 -25.25 1.49 -18.53
C GLN A 92 -25.24 2.74 -17.65
N GLU A 93 -24.07 3.16 -17.13
CA GLU A 93 -23.94 4.24 -16.14
C GLU A 93 -22.86 5.22 -16.61
N PRO A 94 -23.25 6.31 -17.30
CA PRO A 94 -22.31 7.29 -17.82
C PRO A 94 -21.49 7.91 -16.70
N GLY A 95 -20.15 7.90 -16.83
CA GLY A 95 -19.23 8.45 -15.83
C GLY A 95 -18.71 7.41 -14.84
N GLU A 96 -19.30 6.22 -14.79
CA GLU A 96 -18.76 5.13 -13.97
C GLU A 96 -17.71 4.32 -14.73
N VAL A 97 -16.68 3.87 -14.01
CA VAL A 97 -15.59 3.05 -14.56
C VAL A 97 -15.69 1.63 -14.01
N GLN A 98 -15.74 0.66 -14.92
CA GLN A 98 -15.59 -0.76 -14.61
C GLN A 98 -14.11 -1.16 -14.69
N ALA A 99 -13.63 -1.86 -13.65
CA ALA A 99 -12.31 -2.48 -13.64
C ALA A 99 -12.43 -4.00 -13.68
N GLU A 100 -11.70 -4.65 -14.60
CA GLU A 100 -11.55 -6.11 -14.66
C GLU A 100 -10.08 -6.48 -14.47
N ALA A 101 -9.79 -7.46 -13.61
CA ALA A 101 -8.45 -7.95 -13.37
C ALA A 101 -8.28 -9.40 -13.84
N ILE A 102 -7.26 -9.63 -14.67
CA ILE A 102 -6.89 -10.95 -15.20
C ILE A 102 -5.51 -11.33 -14.68
N PHE A 103 -5.40 -12.52 -14.09
CA PHE A 103 -4.18 -13.00 -13.46
C PHE A 103 -3.61 -14.23 -14.17
N SER A 104 -2.28 -14.26 -14.34
CA SER A 104 -1.54 -15.41 -14.85
C SER A 104 -0.28 -15.68 -14.02
N PRO A 105 -0.09 -16.87 -13.42
CA PRO A 105 -1.02 -18.00 -13.37
C PRO A 105 -2.35 -17.65 -12.67
N GLN A 106 -3.39 -18.49 -12.77
CA GLN A 106 -4.61 -18.21 -12.00
C GLN A 106 -4.33 -18.28 -10.50
N ILE A 107 -5.04 -17.43 -9.76
CA ILE A 107 -4.99 -17.39 -8.30
C ILE A 107 -5.69 -18.64 -7.76
N GLU A 108 -5.11 -19.23 -6.72
CA GLU A 108 -5.61 -20.46 -6.10
C GLU A 108 -6.03 -20.20 -4.66
N GLU A 109 -7.19 -20.70 -4.25
CA GLU A 109 -7.56 -20.76 -2.84
C GLU A 109 -7.13 -22.10 -2.24
N VAL A 110 -6.42 -22.05 -1.13
CA VAL A 110 -5.95 -23.22 -0.39
C VAL A 110 -6.48 -23.21 1.05
N PRO A 111 -6.76 -24.37 1.66
CA PRO A 111 -7.13 -24.42 3.07
C PRO A 111 -6.00 -23.92 3.97
N GLY A 112 -6.29 -22.91 4.80
CA GLY A 112 -5.38 -22.40 5.81
C GLY A 112 -5.30 -23.29 7.06
N PRO A 113 -4.28 -23.08 7.92
CA PRO A 113 -4.07 -23.87 9.13
C PRO A 113 -5.18 -23.69 10.18
N ASP A 114 -5.89 -22.56 10.14
CA ASP A 114 -7.01 -22.24 11.04
C ASP A 114 -8.39 -22.63 10.46
N GLY A 115 -8.41 -23.31 9.30
CA GLY A 115 -9.64 -23.73 8.62
C GLY A 115 -10.27 -22.67 7.71
N GLU A 116 -9.71 -21.46 7.65
CA GLU A 116 -10.09 -20.42 6.69
C GLU A 116 -9.33 -20.61 5.36
N ASN A 117 -10.00 -20.38 4.22
CA ASN A 117 -9.33 -20.43 2.92
C ASN A 117 -8.36 -19.25 2.77
N GLN A 118 -7.16 -19.52 2.26
CA GLN A 118 -6.12 -18.54 1.97
C GLN A 118 -5.89 -18.43 0.47
N VAL A 119 -5.69 -17.21 -0.01
CA VAL A 119 -5.54 -16.90 -1.43
C VAL A 119 -4.05 -16.87 -1.82
N VAL A 120 -3.59 -17.90 -2.54
CA VAL A 120 -2.21 -18.04 -3.00
C VAL A 120 -2.04 -17.33 -4.35
N ALA A 121 -1.27 -16.25 -4.35
CA ALA A 121 -1.04 -15.40 -5.51
C ALA A 121 0.41 -14.91 -5.55
N THR A 122 0.98 -14.64 -6.72
CA THR A 122 2.30 -13.99 -6.81
C THR A 122 2.22 -12.51 -6.38
N PHE A 123 3.36 -11.86 -6.10
CA PHE A 123 3.38 -10.45 -5.71
C PHE A 123 2.68 -9.51 -6.71
N ALA A 124 2.95 -9.69 -8.01
CA ALA A 124 2.31 -8.88 -9.06
C ALA A 124 0.77 -9.02 -9.07
N GLN A 125 0.26 -10.18 -8.65
CA GLN A 125 -1.17 -10.45 -8.60
C GLN A 125 -1.81 -9.87 -7.34
N VAL A 126 -1.13 -9.94 -6.20
CA VAL A 126 -1.55 -9.27 -4.96
C VAL A 126 -1.66 -7.77 -5.18
N LEU A 127 -0.64 -7.15 -5.79
CA LEU A 127 -0.68 -5.73 -6.13
C LEU A 127 -1.81 -5.42 -7.13
N GLY A 128 -1.98 -6.27 -8.15
CA GLY A 128 -3.05 -6.12 -9.13
C GLY A 128 -4.46 -6.14 -8.52
N MET A 129 -4.71 -7.00 -7.52
CA MET A 129 -5.98 -7.02 -6.77
C MET A 129 -6.21 -5.69 -6.03
N GLN A 130 -5.21 -5.20 -5.30
CA GLN A 130 -5.32 -3.93 -4.56
C GLN A 130 -5.60 -2.75 -5.50
N VAL A 131 -4.90 -2.68 -6.63
CA VAL A 131 -5.14 -1.62 -7.62
C VAL A 131 -6.54 -1.73 -8.22
N ALA A 132 -7.01 -2.93 -8.53
CA ALA A 132 -8.37 -3.12 -9.04
C ALA A 132 -9.45 -2.68 -8.04
N ASP A 133 -9.24 -2.88 -6.74
CA ASP A 133 -10.17 -2.45 -5.68
C ASP A 133 -10.18 -0.91 -5.47
N LEU A 134 -9.05 -0.25 -5.72
CA LEU A 134 -8.89 1.20 -5.55
C LEU A 134 -9.45 2.02 -6.73
N LEU A 135 -9.40 1.48 -7.94
CA LEU A 135 -9.74 2.22 -9.16
C LEU A 135 -11.19 2.71 -9.22
N PRO A 136 -12.22 1.92 -8.82
CA PRO A 136 -13.59 2.40 -8.74
C PRO A 136 -13.75 3.59 -7.78
N GLN A 137 -13.11 3.53 -6.61
CA GLN A 137 -13.16 4.61 -5.61
C GLN A 137 -12.52 5.89 -6.13
N LEU A 138 -11.41 5.76 -6.88
CA LEU A 138 -10.75 6.89 -7.52
C LEU A 138 -11.63 7.51 -8.62
N ALA A 139 -12.33 6.68 -9.41
CA ALA A 139 -13.24 7.15 -10.44
C ALA A 139 -14.42 7.93 -9.84
N GLU A 140 -15.01 7.43 -8.75
CA GLU A 140 -16.07 8.13 -8.02
C GLU A 140 -15.59 9.50 -7.48
N GLN A 141 -14.39 9.56 -6.91
CA GLN A 141 -13.82 10.82 -6.41
C GLN A 141 -13.61 11.83 -7.55
N MET A 142 -13.07 11.39 -8.68
CA MET A 142 -12.88 12.28 -9.84
C MET A 142 -14.22 12.75 -10.43
N ALA A 143 -15.26 11.90 -10.42
CA ALA A 143 -16.60 12.29 -10.84
C ALA A 143 -17.19 13.36 -9.91
N ALA A 144 -17.04 13.19 -8.59
CA ALA A 144 -17.51 14.17 -7.60
C ALA A 144 -16.79 15.53 -7.72
N ASP A 145 -15.48 15.53 -7.97
CA ASP A 145 -14.71 16.75 -8.16
C ASP A 145 -15.13 17.52 -9.43
N VAL A 146 -15.55 16.81 -10.48
CA VAL A 146 -16.05 17.43 -11.73
C VAL A 146 -17.44 18.06 -11.53
N ASP A 147 -18.33 17.42 -10.75
CA ASP A 147 -19.67 17.95 -10.48
C ASP A 147 -19.64 19.21 -9.59
N ASP A 148 -18.68 19.31 -8.66
CA ASP A 148 -18.51 20.49 -7.79
C ASP A 148 -17.97 21.73 -8.53
N GLU A 149 -17.29 21.56 -9.68
CA GLU A 149 -16.80 22.68 -10.49
C GLU A 149 -17.90 23.32 -11.37
N ASP A 150 -19.01 22.61 -11.66
CA ASP A 150 -20.07 23.09 -12.59
C ASP A 150 -21.22 23.86 -11.90
N ASP A 151 -21.38 23.77 -10.57
CA ASP A 151 -22.37 24.58 -9.80
C ASP A 151 -21.87 26.01 -9.47
N GLY A 152 -20.62 26.33 -9.84
CA GLY A 152 -20.00 27.63 -9.57
C GLY A 152 -20.29 28.74 -10.60
N SER A 153 -20.94 28.43 -11.73
CA SER A 153 -21.16 29.38 -12.82
C SER A 153 -22.49 29.14 -13.50
N ILE A 154 -23.51 29.94 -13.17
CA ILE A 154 -24.26 30.87 -14.03
C ILE A 154 -25.55 31.23 -13.27
N GLY A 155 -25.50 32.28 -12.45
CA GLY A 155 -26.69 33.07 -12.13
C GLY A 155 -26.90 34.12 -13.23
N PRO A 156 -28.08 34.22 -13.87
CA PRO A 156 -28.31 35.27 -14.87
C PRO A 156 -28.34 36.63 -14.18
N SER A 157 -27.35 37.48 -14.49
CA SER A 157 -27.41 38.90 -14.17
C SER A 157 -28.03 39.67 -15.33
N VAL A 158 -29.29 40.09 -15.11
CA VAL A 158 -30.05 41.18 -15.78
C VAL A 158 -30.37 41.03 -17.26
#